data_AF-A0A1D6G4E1-F1
#
_entry.id   AF-A0A1D6G4E1-F1
#
_cell.length_a   1.000
_cell.length_b   1.000
_cell.length_c   1.000
_cell.angle_alpha   90.00
_cell.angle_beta   90.00
_cell.angle_gamma   90.00
#
_symmetry.space_group_name_H-M   'P 1'
#
loop_
_entity.id
_entity.type
_entity.pdbx_description
1 polymer ?
#
loop_
_entity_poly.entity_id
_entity_poly.type
_entity_poly.pdbx_seq_one_letter_code
_entity_poly.pdbx_strand_id
1 'polypeptide(L)'
;MEDRKSATKAVEEFLINQKRPKTTRVTQVIQGYESHAFKSKFESWPVGNATGSPGAEEGRGKVAALLKQQGVDLKGAAKSTTPVNEEVPPLLEGGGKLEVWCVDGNAKTALPKEDIGKFYSGDCYIILYTYHSGDKKEEYYLSYWIGKDSLVDDQVSASQITNTVWNSLKGRPVLGRIYQGKEPPQFVALFQPMIILKGGIGSGYKKLIEEKGATGETYTTEGIALIRVSGTSIHNNKTLQVDTVATSLSSMECFILQSGNAMFTWFGNSSTYEQQQWAAKVAEFLKPGVAVKHCKEGTESSGFWFALGGKQSYTNKNAPQDIITREPHLYAFSFKNGLIQVTEIFNFSQDDLLTEDMMILDTHGEVFIWIGQCVESKEKQKAFDIGQKYVEHANSIDDLSPYAPLYKVMEGNEPCFFKTYFSWDNTKSLVHGNSFQKKLSLLFGLRWCI
;
A
#
# COMPACT_ATOMS: atom_id res chain seq x y z
N MET A 1 -2.98 -20.06 -38.64
CA MET A 1 -3.15 -21.15 -37.65
C MET A 1 -1.90 -22.04 -37.61
N GLU A 2 -1.22 -22.23 -38.74
CA GLU A 2 0.13 -22.85 -38.81
C GLU A 2 1.19 -22.11 -38.00
N ASP A 3 1.28 -20.78 -38.07
CA ASP A 3 2.31 -20.02 -37.33
C ASP A 3 2.23 -20.19 -35.81
N ARG A 4 1.02 -20.39 -35.26
CA ARG A 4 0.81 -20.65 -33.83
C ARG A 4 1.31 -22.04 -33.41
N LYS A 5 1.25 -23.03 -34.30
CA LYS A 5 1.81 -24.38 -34.07
C LYS A 5 3.33 -24.41 -34.23
N SER A 6 3.88 -23.50 -35.04
CA SER A 6 5.32 -23.35 -35.26
C SER A 6 6.05 -22.56 -34.16
N ALA A 7 5.32 -21.89 -33.26
CA ALA A 7 5.89 -21.04 -32.20
C ALA A 7 6.84 -21.80 -31.27
N THR A 8 6.51 -23.04 -30.89
CA THR A 8 7.39 -23.87 -30.02
C THR A 8 8.72 -24.17 -30.70
N LYS A 9 8.69 -24.53 -31.98
CA LYS A 9 9.90 -24.81 -32.78
C LYS A 9 10.75 -23.54 -32.96
N ALA A 10 10.12 -22.40 -33.23
CA ALA A 10 10.81 -21.12 -33.37
C ALA A 10 11.50 -20.70 -32.06
N VAL A 11 10.89 -20.97 -30.90
CA VAL A 11 11.52 -20.69 -29.60
C VAL A 11 12.70 -21.63 -29.34
N GLU A 12 12.56 -22.93 -29.64
CA GLU A 12 13.68 -23.88 -29.50
C GLU A 12 14.88 -23.47 -30.37
N GLU A 13 14.65 -23.10 -31.63
CA GLU A 13 15.68 -22.60 -32.54
C GLU A 13 16.30 -21.29 -32.02
N PHE A 14 15.49 -20.38 -31.48
CA PHE A 14 15.98 -19.14 -30.88
C PHE A 14 16.87 -19.39 -29.65
N LEU A 15 16.47 -20.29 -28.75
CA LEU A 15 17.26 -20.64 -27.56
C LEU A 15 18.61 -21.23 -27.94
N ILE A 16 18.64 -22.09 -28.96
CA ILE A 16 19.88 -22.68 -29.50
C ILE A 16 20.77 -21.59 -30.12
N ASN A 17 20.21 -20.75 -30.99
CA ASN A 17 20.96 -19.70 -31.69
C ASN A 17 21.54 -18.65 -30.75
N GLN A 18 20.80 -18.30 -29.70
CA GLN A 18 21.22 -17.35 -28.67
C GLN A 18 22.06 -17.99 -27.55
N LYS A 19 22.42 -19.28 -27.68
CA LYS A 19 23.20 -20.05 -26.68
C LYS A 19 22.62 -19.96 -25.27
N ARG A 20 21.29 -19.91 -25.15
CA ARG A 20 20.60 -19.86 -23.86
C ARG A 20 20.58 -21.26 -23.21
N PRO A 21 20.61 -21.39 -21.87
CA PRO A 21 20.53 -22.67 -21.19
C PRO A 21 19.25 -23.44 -21.56
N LYS A 22 19.31 -24.78 -21.61
CA LYS A 22 18.11 -25.61 -21.84
C LYS A 22 17.04 -25.49 -20.74
N THR A 23 17.42 -24.98 -19.57
CA THR A 23 16.53 -24.70 -18.44
C THR A 23 15.81 -23.35 -18.58
N THR A 24 16.06 -22.59 -19.65
CA THR A 24 15.39 -21.31 -19.90
C THR A 24 13.89 -21.54 -20.02
N ARG A 25 13.12 -20.87 -19.15
CA ARG A 25 11.66 -20.97 -19.16
C ARG A 25 11.09 -20.28 -20.39
N VAL A 26 10.14 -20.94 -21.03
CA VAL A 26 9.40 -20.43 -22.18
C VAL A 26 7.96 -20.21 -21.75
N THR A 27 7.51 -18.96 -21.80
CA THR A 27 6.12 -18.61 -21.52
C THR A 27 5.45 -18.19 -22.82
N GLN A 28 4.42 -18.93 -23.24
CA GLN A 28 3.63 -18.55 -24.40
C GLN A 28 2.55 -17.57 -23.97
N VAL A 29 2.54 -16.39 -24.57
CA VAL A 29 1.56 -15.34 -24.30
C VAL A 29 0.58 -15.24 -25.46
N ILE A 30 -0.72 -15.17 -25.15
CA ILE A 30 -1.79 -15.04 -26.15
C ILE A 30 -2.26 -13.59 -26.17
N GLN A 31 -2.44 -13.04 -27.37
CA GLN A 31 -2.94 -11.68 -27.55
C GLN A 31 -4.28 -11.47 -26.84
N GLY A 32 -4.38 -10.42 -26.02
CA GLY A 32 -5.53 -10.10 -25.18
C GLY A 32 -5.59 -10.82 -23.82
N TYR A 33 -4.62 -11.69 -23.54
CA TYR A 33 -4.42 -12.40 -22.27
C TYR A 33 -2.98 -12.24 -21.78
N GLU A 34 -2.33 -11.13 -22.13
CA GLU A 34 -0.95 -10.86 -21.72
C GLU A 34 -0.85 -10.68 -20.20
N SER A 35 0.10 -11.38 -19.58
CA SER A 35 0.37 -11.26 -18.14
C SER A 35 0.97 -9.89 -17.81
N HIS A 36 0.87 -9.48 -16.55
CA HIS A 36 1.47 -8.20 -16.16
C HIS A 36 2.99 -8.23 -16.33
N ALA A 37 3.64 -9.35 -15.98
CA ALA A 37 5.08 -9.54 -16.18
C ALA A 37 5.49 -9.28 -17.63
N PHE A 38 4.68 -9.70 -18.61
CA PHE A 38 4.91 -9.42 -20.02
C PHE A 38 4.72 -7.92 -20.33
N LYS A 39 3.60 -7.33 -19.92
CA LYS A 39 3.26 -5.91 -20.19
C LYS A 39 4.27 -4.94 -19.59
N SER A 40 4.84 -5.27 -18.42
CA SER A 40 5.82 -4.44 -17.72
C SER A 40 7.15 -4.25 -18.46
N LYS A 41 7.42 -5.04 -19.50
CA LYS A 41 8.64 -4.93 -20.33
C LYS A 41 8.51 -3.89 -21.45
N PHE A 42 7.40 -3.15 -21.50
CA PHE A 42 7.12 -2.13 -22.50
C PHE A 42 6.99 -0.76 -21.83
N GLU A 43 7.54 0.29 -22.44
CA GLU A 43 7.51 1.68 -21.90
C GLU A 43 6.09 2.22 -21.70
N SER A 44 5.14 1.77 -22.51
CA SER A 44 3.72 2.02 -22.33
C SER A 44 2.91 0.85 -22.90
N TRP A 45 1.80 0.52 -22.25
CA TRP A 45 0.90 -0.53 -22.70
C TRP A 45 -0.49 0.06 -22.96
N PRO A 46 -1.10 -0.15 -24.14
CA PRO A 46 -2.43 0.38 -24.42
C PRO A 46 -3.45 -0.19 -23.42
N VAL A 47 -4.01 0.66 -22.57
CA VAL A 47 -5.14 0.30 -21.71
C VAL A 47 -6.34 0.18 -22.64
N GLY A 48 -6.77 -1.05 -22.91
CA GLY A 48 -7.89 -1.30 -23.80
C GLY A 48 -9.19 -0.79 -23.18
N ASN A 49 -9.64 0.40 -23.57
CA ASN A 49 -11.03 0.78 -23.41
C ASN A 49 -11.86 -0.22 -24.23
N ALA A 50 -12.62 -1.07 -23.54
CA ALA A 50 -13.50 -2.06 -24.14
C ALA A 50 -14.74 -1.40 -24.77
N THR A 51 -14.54 -0.58 -25.80
CA THR A 51 -15.59 -0.09 -26.68
C THR A 51 -15.15 -0.27 -28.14
N GLY A 52 -15.56 -1.41 -28.72
CA GLY A 52 -15.92 -1.44 -30.16
C GLY A 52 -14.85 -1.80 -31.20
N SER A 53 -13.89 -2.70 -30.94
CA SER A 53 -13.10 -3.32 -32.02
C SER A 53 -13.67 -4.69 -32.42
N PRO A 54 -14.21 -4.88 -33.65
CA PRO A 54 -14.89 -6.12 -34.07
C PRO A 54 -13.99 -7.37 -34.08
N GLY A 55 -12.67 -7.19 -34.18
CA GLY A 55 -11.72 -8.32 -34.27
C GLY A 55 -11.39 -9.00 -32.93
N ALA A 56 -11.63 -8.35 -31.79
CA ALA A 56 -11.26 -8.88 -30.48
C ALA A 56 -12.24 -9.95 -29.96
N GLU A 57 -13.53 -9.81 -30.28
CA GLU A 57 -14.55 -10.79 -29.86
C GLU A 57 -14.47 -12.10 -30.66
N GLU A 58 -14.18 -12.01 -31.97
CA GLU A 58 -14.07 -13.18 -32.84
C GLU A 58 -12.84 -14.05 -32.50
N GLY A 59 -11.77 -13.44 -32.00
CA GLY A 59 -10.57 -14.14 -31.50
C GLY A 59 -10.81 -14.88 -30.19
N ARG A 60 -11.58 -14.30 -29.25
CA ARG A 60 -11.91 -14.89 -27.93
C ARG A 60 -12.72 -16.18 -28.05
N GLY A 61 -13.72 -16.20 -28.95
CA GLY A 61 -14.55 -17.39 -29.19
C GLY A 61 -13.75 -18.59 -29.73
N LYS A 62 -12.77 -18.33 -30.60
CA LYS A 62 -11.91 -19.38 -31.18
C LYS A 62 -10.90 -19.95 -30.17
N VAL A 63 -10.42 -19.13 -29.22
CA VAL A 63 -9.50 -19.55 -28.16
C VAL A 63 -10.20 -20.40 -27.10
N ALA A 64 -11.42 -20.01 -26.69
CA ALA A 64 -12.22 -20.79 -25.75
C ALA A 64 -12.57 -22.19 -26.29
N ALA A 65 -12.86 -22.31 -27.59
CA ALA A 65 -13.10 -23.60 -28.24
C ALA A 65 -11.85 -24.49 -28.31
N LEU A 66 -10.66 -23.89 -28.48
CA LEU A 66 -9.39 -24.63 -28.57
C LEU A 66 -8.96 -25.22 -27.21
N LEU A 67 -9.15 -24.46 -26.12
CA LEU A 67 -8.87 -24.92 -24.75
C LEU A 67 -9.77 -26.10 -24.36
N LYS A 68 -11.02 -26.10 -24.82
CA LYS A 68 -11.98 -27.21 -24.61
C LYS A 68 -11.59 -28.48 -25.38
N GLN A 69 -10.97 -28.33 -26.56
CA GLN A 69 -10.45 -29.45 -27.36
C GLN A 69 -9.19 -30.10 -26.76
N GLN A 70 -8.45 -29.38 -25.92
CA GLN A 70 -7.25 -29.88 -25.23
C GLN A 70 -7.54 -30.54 -23.87
N GLY A 71 -8.81 -30.79 -23.53
CA GLY A 71 -9.19 -31.49 -22.29
C GLY A 71 -9.25 -30.62 -21.03
N VAL A 72 -9.22 -29.29 -21.18
CA VAL A 72 -9.44 -28.36 -20.05
C VAL A 72 -10.95 -28.19 -19.87
N ASP A 73 -11.52 -28.84 -18.84
CA ASP A 73 -12.96 -28.76 -18.54
C ASP A 73 -13.27 -27.42 -17.83
N LEU A 74 -13.76 -26.43 -18.59
CA LEU A 74 -14.26 -25.16 -18.06
C LEU A 74 -15.70 -25.35 -17.52
N LYS A 75 -15.85 -26.13 -16.45
CA LYS A 75 -17.07 -26.10 -15.63
C LYS A 75 -16.86 -25.12 -14.48
N GLY A 76 -17.35 -23.89 -14.69
CA GLY A 76 -17.37 -22.84 -13.66
C GLY A 76 -17.33 -21.40 -14.19
N ALA A 77 -16.97 -21.18 -15.45
CA ALA A 77 -16.90 -19.84 -16.02
C ALA A 77 -18.26 -19.38 -16.58
N ALA A 78 -19.23 -19.13 -15.70
CA ALA A 78 -20.43 -18.38 -16.06
C ALA A 78 -20.34 -16.99 -15.42
N LYS A 79 -20.16 -15.97 -16.28
CA LYS A 79 -20.30 -14.53 -16.01
C LYS A 79 -19.41 -13.94 -14.90
N SER A 80 -18.16 -13.63 -15.25
CA SER A 80 -17.44 -12.50 -14.66
C SER A 80 -16.66 -11.74 -15.73
N THR A 81 -17.39 -11.09 -16.66
CA THR A 81 -16.87 -9.88 -17.29
C THR A 81 -17.01 -8.75 -16.29
N THR A 82 -16.12 -8.70 -15.31
CA THR A 82 -15.73 -7.45 -14.68
C THR A 82 -14.49 -6.96 -15.44
N PRO A 83 -14.46 -5.73 -15.97
CA PRO A 83 -13.18 -5.10 -16.27
C PRO A 83 -12.33 -5.19 -15.00
N VAL A 84 -11.02 -5.41 -15.15
CA VAL A 84 -10.07 -5.45 -14.02
C VAL A 84 -10.10 -4.07 -13.38
N ASN A 85 -11.05 -3.89 -12.48
CA ASN A 85 -11.16 -2.78 -11.56
C ASN A 85 -10.13 -3.10 -10.49
N GLU A 86 -9.25 -2.16 -10.22
CA GLU A 86 -8.27 -2.18 -9.13
C GLU A 86 -8.94 -2.75 -7.87
N GLU A 87 -8.66 -4.01 -7.55
CA GLU A 87 -9.33 -4.67 -6.42
C GLU A 87 -8.59 -4.21 -5.15
N VAL A 88 -9.12 -3.15 -4.55
CA VAL A 88 -8.66 -2.66 -3.24
C VAL A 88 -8.69 -3.84 -2.27
N PRO A 89 -7.55 -4.19 -1.63
CA PRO A 89 -7.53 -5.28 -0.67
C PRO A 89 -8.61 -5.10 0.41
N PRO A 90 -9.17 -6.19 0.94
CA PRO A 90 -10.15 -6.09 2.02
C PRO A 90 -9.62 -5.23 3.17
N LEU A 91 -10.40 -4.24 3.58
CA LEU A 91 -10.05 -3.36 4.68
C LEU A 91 -10.26 -4.06 6.03
N LEU A 92 -9.64 -3.52 7.07
CA LEU A 92 -9.85 -3.97 8.45
C LEU A 92 -11.31 -3.74 8.87
N GLU A 93 -11.85 -4.63 9.72
CA GLU A 93 -13.21 -4.46 10.24
C GLU A 93 -13.32 -3.17 11.06
N GLY A 94 -14.42 -2.45 10.88
CA GLY A 94 -14.71 -1.19 11.56
C GLY A 94 -15.14 -1.36 13.01
N GLY A 95 -15.23 -0.24 13.74
CA GLY A 95 -15.72 -0.22 15.13
C GLY A 95 -14.69 -0.64 16.18
N GLY A 96 -13.41 -0.76 15.80
CA GLY A 96 -12.31 -1.00 16.72
C GLY A 96 -11.88 0.23 17.52
N LYS A 97 -11.00 0.02 18.50
CA LYS A 97 -10.34 1.05 19.29
C LYS A 97 -9.06 1.50 18.60
N LEU A 98 -8.98 2.77 18.26
CA LEU A 98 -7.80 3.40 17.64
C LEU A 98 -7.02 4.21 18.69
N GLU A 99 -5.73 3.93 18.81
CA GLU A 99 -4.80 4.65 19.67
C GLU A 99 -3.61 5.13 18.84
N VAL A 100 -3.27 6.41 18.97
CA VAL A 100 -2.18 7.04 18.21
C VAL A 100 -1.26 7.79 19.16
N TRP A 101 0.04 7.62 18.99
CA TRP A 101 1.07 8.34 19.73
C TRP A 101 2.04 9.02 18.77
N CYS A 102 2.47 10.23 19.11
CA CYS A 102 3.62 10.89 18.48
C CYS A 102 4.90 10.48 19.21
N VAL A 103 5.98 10.25 18.46
CA VAL A 103 7.32 9.97 18.99
C VAL A 103 8.10 11.27 19.10
N ASP A 104 8.80 11.46 20.22
CA ASP A 104 9.69 12.60 20.45
C ASP A 104 10.87 12.13 21.30
N GLY A 105 12.04 12.00 20.67
CA GLY A 105 13.22 11.37 21.27
C GLY A 105 12.94 9.91 21.65
N ASN A 106 13.09 9.58 22.92
CA ASN A 106 12.91 8.20 23.42
C ASN A 106 11.50 7.95 24.02
N ALA A 107 10.58 8.89 23.87
CA ALA A 107 9.25 8.83 24.44
C ALA A 107 8.16 8.76 23.35
N LYS A 108 6.99 8.26 23.74
CA LYS A 108 5.76 8.36 22.94
C LYS A 108 4.67 9.08 23.75
N THR A 109 4.00 10.04 23.12
CA THR A 109 2.93 10.84 23.74
C THR A 109 1.62 10.59 23.02
N ALA A 110 0.55 10.29 23.77
CA ALA A 110 -0.75 10.01 23.18
C ALA A 110 -1.34 11.27 22.54
N LEU A 111 -1.88 11.16 21.34
CA LEU A 111 -2.53 12.28 20.68
C LEU A 111 -3.93 12.53 21.28
N PRO A 112 -4.33 13.80 21.45
CA PRO A 112 -5.72 14.17 21.68
C PRO A 112 -6.63 13.65 20.57
N LYS A 113 -7.90 13.40 20.86
CA LYS A 113 -8.84 12.81 19.89
C LYS A 113 -9.04 13.69 18.66
N GLU A 114 -9.00 15.01 18.86
CA GLU A 114 -9.11 16.05 17.85
C GLU A 114 -7.92 16.11 16.89
N ASP A 115 -6.79 15.49 17.24
CA ASP A 115 -5.58 15.44 16.41
C ASP A 115 -5.36 14.07 15.76
N ILE A 116 -6.13 13.04 16.16
CA ILE A 116 -6.09 11.74 15.48
C ILE A 116 -6.54 11.90 14.03
N GLY A 117 -5.62 11.63 13.10
CA GLY A 117 -5.80 11.84 11.66
C GLY A 117 -4.96 12.99 11.10
N LYS A 118 -4.33 13.82 11.95
CA LYS A 118 -3.36 14.85 11.55
C LYS A 118 -1.94 14.30 11.74
N PHE A 119 -1.21 14.16 10.64
CA PHE A 119 0.16 13.68 10.61
C PHE A 119 1.09 14.80 10.16
N TYR A 120 2.18 15.02 10.87
CA TYR A 120 3.17 16.04 10.51
C TYR A 120 4.37 15.38 9.83
N SER A 121 4.82 15.98 8.73
CA SER A 121 5.91 15.42 7.90
C SER A 121 7.24 15.30 8.63
N GLY A 122 7.43 16.08 9.70
CA GLY A 122 8.62 16.13 10.54
C GLY A 122 8.60 15.19 11.74
N ASP A 123 7.55 14.39 11.91
CA ASP A 123 7.39 13.52 13.08
C ASP A 123 7.21 12.05 12.69
N CYS A 124 7.32 11.18 13.69
CA CYS A 124 6.97 9.76 13.60
C CYS A 124 5.79 9.45 14.52
N TYR A 125 4.92 8.55 14.09
CA TYR A 125 3.74 8.16 14.87
C TYR A 125 3.67 6.65 15.05
N ILE A 126 3.09 6.21 16.16
CA ILE A 126 2.76 4.82 16.43
C ILE A 126 1.24 4.70 16.47
N ILE A 127 0.70 3.73 15.74
CA ILE A 127 -0.74 3.50 15.58
C ILE A 127 -1.02 2.07 16.06
N LEU A 128 -1.90 1.91 17.04
CA LEU A 128 -2.47 0.63 17.43
C LEU A 128 -3.98 0.67 17.19
N TYR A 129 -4.46 -0.20 16.32
CA TYR A 129 -5.88 -0.42 16.09
C TYR A 129 -6.26 -1.83 16.56
N THR A 130 -7.11 -1.88 17.57
CA THR A 130 -7.65 -3.12 18.14
C THR A 130 -9.08 -3.30 17.65
N TYR A 131 -9.34 -4.37 16.89
CA TYR A 131 -10.64 -4.64 16.31
C TYR A 131 -11.05 -6.08 16.57
N HIS A 132 -12.32 -6.38 16.34
CA HIS A 132 -12.82 -7.74 16.43
C HIS A 132 -13.06 -8.23 15.01
N SER A 133 -12.56 -9.43 14.68
CA SER A 133 -12.93 -10.11 13.44
C SER A 133 -14.07 -11.11 13.72
N GLY A 134 -14.91 -11.37 12.71
CA GLY A 134 -16.02 -12.35 12.67
C GLY A 134 -16.36 -13.09 13.96
N ASP A 135 -15.52 -14.04 14.39
CA ASP A 135 -15.69 -14.89 15.58
C ASP A 135 -15.50 -14.17 16.94
N LYS A 136 -15.56 -12.82 16.97
CA LYS A 136 -15.21 -11.97 18.12
C LYS A 136 -13.77 -12.16 18.61
N LYS A 137 -12.88 -12.65 17.75
CA LYS A 137 -11.45 -12.71 18.05
C LYS A 137 -10.91 -11.29 18.03
N GLU A 138 -10.28 -10.87 19.12
CA GLU A 138 -9.57 -9.60 19.17
C GLU A 138 -8.31 -9.68 18.29
N GLU A 139 -8.22 -8.79 17.32
CA GLU A 139 -7.09 -8.66 16.39
C GLU A 139 -6.47 -7.26 16.54
N TYR A 140 -5.19 -7.17 16.19
CA TYR A 140 -4.42 -5.94 16.35
C TYR A 140 -3.69 -5.61 15.06
N TYR A 141 -3.86 -4.37 14.61
CA TYR A 141 -3.05 -3.75 13.58
C TYR A 141 -2.15 -2.72 14.26
N LEU A 142 -0.85 -2.99 14.27
CA LEU A 142 0.16 -2.11 14.86
C LEU A 142 1.02 -1.56 13.72
N SER A 143 1.26 -0.26 13.70
CA SER A 143 2.17 0.32 12.73
C SER A 143 2.90 1.52 13.29
N TYR A 144 4.04 1.85 12.69
CA TYR A 144 4.65 3.15 12.86
C TYR A 144 4.76 3.84 11.50
N TRP A 145 4.34 5.09 11.49
CA TRP A 145 4.35 5.97 10.33
C TRP A 145 5.54 6.93 10.44
N ILE A 146 6.29 7.06 9.36
CA ILE A 146 7.51 7.87 9.29
C ILE A 146 7.26 9.05 8.35
N GLY A 147 7.34 10.27 8.92
CA GLY A 147 7.30 11.50 8.16
C GLY A 147 8.54 11.67 7.29
N LYS A 148 8.38 12.23 6.10
CA LYS A 148 9.47 12.42 5.12
C LYS A 148 10.59 13.34 5.63
N ASP A 149 10.25 14.28 6.52
CA ASP A 149 11.14 15.29 7.10
C ASP A 149 11.50 14.95 8.56
N SER A 150 11.15 13.75 9.04
CA SER A 150 11.36 13.31 10.42
C SER A 150 12.83 13.04 10.74
N LEU A 151 13.19 13.16 12.03
CA LEU A 151 14.54 12.88 12.50
C LEU A 151 14.84 11.38 12.45
N VAL A 152 16.06 11.03 12.05
CA VAL A 152 16.54 9.64 12.05
C VAL A 152 16.44 9.02 13.44
N ASP A 153 16.79 9.77 14.50
CA ASP A 153 16.69 9.30 15.88
C ASP A 153 15.23 8.96 16.26
N ASP A 154 14.27 9.81 15.86
CA ASP A 154 12.85 9.55 16.10
C ASP A 154 12.33 8.35 15.30
N GLN A 155 12.85 8.12 14.08
CA GLN A 155 12.54 6.93 13.28
C GLN A 155 13.03 5.64 13.96
N VAL A 156 14.26 5.66 14.49
CA VAL A 156 14.83 4.54 15.25
C VAL A 156 14.02 4.29 16.52
N SER A 157 13.71 5.34 17.27
CA SER A 157 12.88 5.25 18.48
C SER A 157 11.48 4.72 18.17
N ALA A 158 10.83 5.18 17.10
CA ALA A 158 9.52 4.68 16.68
C ALA A 158 9.55 3.18 16.41
N SER A 159 10.58 2.69 15.71
CA SER A 159 10.78 1.25 15.48
C SER A 159 10.96 0.47 16.79
N GLN A 160 11.85 0.94 17.69
CA GLN A 160 12.14 0.27 18.96
C GLN A 160 10.94 0.22 19.91
N ILE A 161 10.23 1.34 20.06
CA ILE A 161 9.03 1.45 20.90
C ILE A 161 7.94 0.56 20.33
N THR A 162 7.74 0.57 19.01
CA THR A 162 6.72 -0.28 18.37
C THR A 162 7.05 -1.76 18.51
N ASN A 163 8.33 -2.17 18.39
CA ASN A 163 8.73 -3.55 18.63
C ASN A 163 8.52 -3.96 20.11
N THR A 164 8.72 -3.04 21.05
CA THR A 164 8.37 -3.27 22.47
C THR A 164 6.88 -3.54 22.65
N VAL A 165 6.01 -2.74 22.00
CA VAL A 165 4.55 -2.96 22.01
C VAL A 165 4.20 -4.31 21.38
N TRP A 166 4.79 -4.63 20.23
CA TRP A 166 4.58 -5.91 19.54
C TRP A 166 4.95 -7.11 20.42
N ASN A 167 6.11 -7.07 21.10
CA ASN A 167 6.53 -8.11 22.03
C ASN A 167 5.59 -8.21 23.25
N SER A 168 5.10 -7.08 23.78
CA SER A 168 4.15 -7.07 24.90
C SER A 168 2.81 -7.73 24.55
N LEU A 169 2.40 -7.64 23.27
CA LEU A 169 1.22 -8.30 22.72
C LEU A 169 1.54 -9.72 22.18
N LYS A 170 2.67 -10.31 22.62
CA LYS A 170 3.12 -11.66 22.29
C LYS A 170 3.23 -11.92 20.79
N GLY A 171 3.55 -10.87 20.03
CA GLY A 171 3.68 -10.94 18.58
C GLY A 171 2.38 -11.14 17.80
N ARG A 172 1.21 -11.08 18.45
CA ARG A 172 -0.09 -11.20 17.79
C ARG A 172 -0.38 -10.11 16.76
N PRO A 173 0.03 -8.83 16.94
CA PRO A 173 -0.29 -7.82 15.95
C PRO A 173 0.41 -8.08 14.62
N VAL A 174 -0.29 -7.83 13.51
CA VAL A 174 0.41 -7.49 12.27
C VAL A 174 1.12 -6.16 12.50
N LEU A 175 2.42 -6.13 12.23
CA LEU A 175 3.26 -4.95 12.46
C LEU A 175 3.70 -4.34 11.13
N GLY A 176 3.32 -3.09 10.86
CA GLY A 176 3.69 -2.35 9.65
C GLY A 176 4.68 -1.21 9.89
N ARG A 177 5.64 -1.03 8.98
CA ARG A 177 6.43 0.20 8.81
C ARG A 177 5.90 0.94 7.59
N ILE A 178 5.45 2.17 7.76
CA ILE A 178 4.77 2.94 6.71
C ILE A 178 5.47 4.28 6.57
N TYR A 179 5.78 4.66 5.33
CA TYR A 179 6.37 5.98 5.04
C TYR A 179 5.32 6.94 4.51
N GLN A 180 5.55 8.23 4.78
CA GLN A 180 4.78 9.31 4.18
C GLN A 180 4.70 9.17 2.66
N GLY A 181 3.50 9.23 2.12
CA GLY A 181 3.24 9.11 0.68
C GLY A 181 3.13 7.66 0.18
N LYS A 182 3.46 6.67 1.01
CA LYS A 182 3.36 5.23 0.73
C LYS A 182 2.33 4.54 1.63
N GLU A 183 1.36 5.28 2.15
CA GLU A 183 0.31 4.73 3.01
C GLU A 183 -0.61 3.77 2.24
N PRO A 184 -0.76 2.51 2.69
CA PRO A 184 -1.63 1.56 2.01
C PRO A 184 -3.11 1.77 2.37
N PRO A 185 -4.04 1.24 1.55
CA PRO A 185 -5.50 1.40 1.71
C PRO A 185 -6.02 1.17 3.13
N GLN A 186 -5.58 0.09 3.77
CA GLN A 186 -5.99 -0.29 5.13
C GLN A 186 -5.50 0.67 6.20
N PHE A 187 -4.39 1.37 5.99
CA PHE A 187 -3.90 2.40 6.91
C PHE A 187 -4.72 3.68 6.77
N VAL A 188 -4.94 4.14 5.53
CA VAL A 188 -5.74 5.34 5.25
C VAL A 188 -7.17 5.20 5.78
N ALA A 189 -7.75 3.99 5.65
CA ALA A 189 -9.10 3.70 6.13
C ALA A 189 -9.31 3.93 7.63
N LEU A 190 -8.26 3.88 8.45
CA LEU A 190 -8.34 4.13 9.89
C LEU A 190 -8.66 5.60 10.23
N PHE A 191 -8.46 6.53 9.30
CA PHE A 191 -8.57 7.97 9.54
C PHE A 191 -9.60 8.60 8.59
N GLN A 192 -10.63 9.23 9.15
CA GLN A 192 -11.72 9.85 8.40
C GLN A 192 -11.93 11.29 8.90
N PRO A 193 -11.05 12.25 8.55
CA PRO A 193 -10.06 12.21 7.46
C PRO A 193 -8.60 11.91 7.88
N MET A 194 -7.76 11.52 6.91
CA MET A 194 -6.30 11.56 7.02
C MET A 194 -5.73 12.84 6.38
N ILE A 195 -4.99 13.64 7.16
CA ILE A 195 -4.34 14.87 6.69
C ILE A 195 -2.84 14.81 7.00
N ILE A 196 -2.01 15.09 5.99
CA ILE A 196 -0.57 15.22 6.15
C ILE A 196 -0.18 16.70 6.04
N LEU A 197 0.36 17.22 7.13
CA LEU A 197 0.76 18.60 7.35
C LEU A 197 2.29 18.74 7.26
N LYS A 198 2.75 19.95 7.01
CA LYS A 198 4.18 20.31 6.99
C LYS A 198 4.68 20.60 8.40
N GLY A 199 6.00 20.45 8.56
CA GLY A 199 6.69 20.63 9.83
C GLY A 199 6.50 19.47 10.79
N GLY A 200 6.73 19.71 12.07
CA GLY A 200 6.69 18.72 13.14
C GLY A 200 6.42 19.35 14.50
N ILE A 201 5.68 18.64 15.35
CA ILE A 201 5.35 19.05 16.71
C ILE A 201 6.41 18.61 17.73
N GLY A 202 7.23 17.61 17.39
CA GLY A 202 8.31 17.08 18.23
C GLY A 202 9.35 18.13 18.59
N SER A 203 9.88 18.05 19.81
CA SER A 203 10.91 18.96 20.31
C SER A 203 12.20 18.89 19.49
N GLY A 204 12.59 17.68 19.08
CA GLY A 204 13.75 17.46 18.22
C GLY A 204 13.61 18.17 16.86
N TYR A 205 12.46 18.03 16.21
CA TYR A 205 12.19 18.70 14.93
C TYR A 205 12.28 20.22 15.04
N LYS A 206 11.63 20.79 16.07
CA LYS A 206 11.65 22.25 16.30
C LYS A 206 13.08 22.77 16.47
N LYS A 207 13.90 22.07 17.27
CA LYS A 207 15.31 22.41 17.46
C LYS A 207 16.11 22.34 16.15
N LEU A 208 15.89 21.31 15.32
CA LEU A 208 16.55 21.19 14.01
C LEU A 208 16.24 22.38 13.10
N ILE A 209 14.98 22.83 13.09
CA ILE A 209 14.53 23.97 12.28
C ILE A 209 15.17 25.28 12.77
N GLU A 210 15.20 25.50 14.09
CA GLU A 210 15.87 26.64 14.71
C GLU A 210 17.37 26.67 14.36
N GLU A 211 18.07 25.54 14.46
CA GLU A 211 19.51 25.42 14.14
C GLU A 211 19.81 25.68 12.67
N LYS A 212 18.91 25.30 11.75
CA LYS A 212 19.06 25.56 10.31
C LYS A 212 18.78 27.02 9.94
N GLY A 213 18.33 27.86 10.87
CA GLY A 213 17.87 29.23 10.58
C GLY A 213 16.73 29.25 9.56
N ALA A 214 16.06 28.12 9.35
CA ALA A 214 14.94 28.00 8.44
C ALA A 214 13.69 28.44 9.19
N THR A 215 12.86 29.28 8.57
CA THR A 215 11.46 29.42 8.98
C THR A 215 10.72 28.18 8.49
N GLY A 216 11.01 27.02 9.09
CA GLY A 216 10.29 25.79 8.78
C GLY A 216 8.84 25.99 9.20
N GLU A 217 7.97 26.24 8.21
CA GLU A 217 6.54 26.50 8.43
C GLU A 217 5.85 25.21 8.88
N THR A 218 6.06 24.88 10.16
CA THR A 218 5.19 23.93 10.84
C THR A 218 3.79 24.48 10.78
N TYR A 219 2.86 23.64 10.32
CA TYR A 219 1.47 24.03 10.28
C TYR A 219 1.02 24.54 11.65
N THR A 220 0.35 25.69 11.65
CA THR A 220 -0.33 26.24 12.81
C THR A 220 -1.76 26.63 12.41
N THR A 221 -2.68 26.62 13.37
CA THR A 221 -4.09 26.98 13.16
C THR A 221 -4.30 28.46 12.81
N GLU A 222 -3.29 29.30 13.06
CA GLU A 222 -3.25 30.73 12.76
C GLU A 222 -2.42 31.01 11.51
N GLY A 223 -1.65 30.04 11.03
CA GLY A 223 -0.78 30.16 9.89
C GLY A 223 -1.52 30.20 8.55
N ILE A 224 -0.75 30.45 7.50
CA ILE A 224 -1.21 30.34 6.13
C ILE A 224 -0.91 28.91 5.65
N ALA A 225 -1.92 28.21 5.14
CA ALA A 225 -1.75 26.84 4.66
C ALA A 225 -2.70 26.55 3.49
N LEU A 226 -2.17 25.89 2.47
CA LEU A 226 -2.93 25.36 1.35
C LEU A 226 -2.96 23.83 1.43
N ILE A 227 -4.17 23.28 1.48
CA ILE A 227 -4.44 21.86 1.65
C ILE A 227 -5.13 21.33 0.40
N ARG A 228 -4.53 20.32 -0.26
CA ARG A 228 -5.05 19.70 -1.47
C ARG A 228 -5.89 18.46 -1.15
N VAL A 229 -7.10 18.43 -1.69
CA VAL A 229 -8.05 17.32 -1.59
C VAL A 229 -8.18 16.65 -2.96
N SER A 230 -7.61 15.46 -3.08
CA SER A 230 -7.59 14.68 -4.32
C SER A 230 -8.58 13.51 -4.26
N GLY A 231 -8.44 12.62 -3.27
CA GLY A 231 -9.28 11.44 -3.12
C GLY A 231 -10.30 11.56 -1.99
N THR A 232 -11.37 10.78 -2.07
CA THR A 232 -12.55 10.88 -1.17
C THR A 232 -13.01 9.54 -0.62
N SER A 233 -12.62 8.43 -1.25
CA SER A 233 -12.94 7.07 -0.78
C SER A 233 -12.30 6.81 0.57
N ILE A 234 -12.93 5.99 1.41
CA ILE A 234 -12.42 5.68 2.76
C ILE A 234 -10.96 5.22 2.79
N HIS A 235 -10.52 4.50 1.75
CA HIS A 235 -9.17 3.95 1.60
C HIS A 235 -8.22 4.84 0.76
N ASN A 236 -8.70 5.98 0.28
CA ASN A 236 -7.97 6.92 -0.55
C ASN A 236 -8.47 8.35 -0.31
N ASN A 237 -8.61 8.75 0.96
CA ASN A 237 -9.06 10.10 1.33
C ASN A 237 -7.91 11.03 1.78
N LYS A 238 -6.66 10.57 1.57
CA LYS A 238 -5.44 11.22 2.03
C LYS A 238 -5.36 12.63 1.45
N THR A 239 -5.25 13.59 2.36
CA THR A 239 -5.21 15.02 2.06
C THR A 239 -3.82 15.57 2.42
N LEU A 240 -3.26 16.46 1.59
CA LEU A 240 -1.87 16.91 1.73
C LEU A 240 -1.79 18.44 1.84
N GLN A 241 -1.00 18.94 2.79
CA GLN A 241 -0.54 20.33 2.75
C GLN A 241 0.51 20.50 1.65
N VAL A 242 0.22 21.40 0.71
CA VAL A 242 1.09 21.74 -0.42
C VAL A 242 1.74 23.11 -0.20
N ASP A 243 2.61 23.54 -1.12
CA ASP A 243 3.15 24.89 -1.10
C ASP A 243 2.02 25.90 -1.26
N THR A 244 2.01 26.94 -0.41
CA THR A 244 0.90 27.91 -0.38
C THR A 244 1.13 29.01 -1.40
N VAL A 245 1.14 28.59 -2.66
CA VAL A 245 1.34 29.41 -3.85
C VAL A 245 0.29 29.08 -4.90
N ALA A 246 -0.05 30.05 -5.74
CA ALA A 246 -1.08 29.87 -6.76
C ALA A 246 -0.77 28.74 -7.76
N THR A 247 0.51 28.45 -8.02
CA THR A 247 0.95 27.37 -8.93
C THR A 247 0.65 25.96 -8.43
N SER A 248 0.33 25.80 -7.14
CA SER A 248 -0.08 24.51 -6.54
C SER A 248 -1.52 24.12 -6.86
N LEU A 249 -2.35 25.07 -7.31
CA LEU A 249 -3.76 24.80 -7.63
C LEU A 249 -3.91 23.90 -8.86
N SER A 250 -5.07 23.25 -8.97
CA SER A 250 -5.41 22.36 -10.08
C SER A 250 -6.91 22.39 -10.31
N SER A 251 -7.35 22.65 -11.54
CA SER A 251 -8.79 22.67 -11.89
C SER A 251 -9.49 21.34 -11.65
N MET A 252 -8.76 20.24 -11.41
CA MET A 252 -9.33 18.90 -11.22
C MET A 252 -9.60 18.54 -9.76
N GLU A 253 -9.16 19.37 -8.82
CA GLU A 253 -9.15 19.04 -7.39
C GLU A 253 -9.81 20.15 -6.56
N CYS A 254 -10.06 19.85 -5.29
CA CYS A 254 -10.48 20.85 -4.32
C CYS A 254 -9.30 21.25 -3.43
N PHE A 255 -9.30 22.50 -2.98
CA PHE A 255 -8.28 23.01 -2.09
C PHE A 255 -8.92 23.75 -0.91
N ILE A 256 -8.26 23.71 0.25
CA ILE A 256 -8.62 24.51 1.42
C ILE A 256 -7.48 25.48 1.66
N LEU A 257 -7.79 26.77 1.67
CA LEU A 257 -6.84 27.82 2.02
C LEU A 257 -7.18 28.37 3.39
N GLN A 258 -6.29 28.16 4.34
CA GLN A 258 -6.31 28.80 5.64
C GLN A 258 -5.41 30.03 5.60
N SER A 259 -5.87 31.14 6.19
CA SER A 259 -5.07 32.35 6.38
C SER A 259 -5.54 33.06 7.65
N GLY A 260 -4.91 32.77 8.79
CA GLY A 260 -5.35 33.29 10.08
C GLY A 260 -6.77 32.85 10.39
N ASN A 261 -7.68 33.81 10.61
CA ASN A 261 -9.09 33.52 10.90
C ASN A 261 -9.96 33.30 9.65
N ALA A 262 -9.40 33.48 8.45
CA ALA A 262 -10.11 33.20 7.21
C ALA A 262 -9.86 31.76 6.77
N MET A 263 -10.93 31.08 6.37
CA MET A 263 -10.87 29.76 5.75
C MET A 263 -11.66 29.78 4.45
N PHE A 264 -11.05 29.28 3.38
CA PHE A 264 -11.65 29.21 2.06
C PHE A 264 -11.62 27.76 1.57
N THR A 265 -12.67 27.35 0.86
CA THR A 265 -12.62 26.15 0.01
C THR A 265 -12.66 26.60 -1.44
N TRP A 266 -11.64 26.22 -2.21
CA TRP A 266 -11.56 26.48 -3.63
C TRP A 266 -11.90 25.21 -4.41
N PHE A 267 -12.82 25.32 -5.36
CA PHE A 267 -13.30 24.19 -6.16
C PHE A 267 -12.88 24.38 -7.61
N GLY A 268 -11.99 23.50 -8.08
CA GLY A 268 -11.62 23.43 -9.48
C GLY A 268 -12.83 23.11 -10.36
N ASN A 269 -12.85 23.63 -11.58
CA ASN A 269 -13.97 23.46 -12.51
C ASN A 269 -14.26 22.00 -12.89
N SER A 270 -13.27 21.12 -12.76
CA SER A 270 -13.35 19.68 -13.00
C SER A 270 -13.37 18.85 -11.71
N SER A 271 -13.47 19.49 -10.54
CA SER A 271 -13.64 18.78 -9.27
C SER A 271 -15.01 18.10 -9.16
N THR A 272 -15.08 17.00 -8.41
CA THR A 272 -16.33 16.27 -8.18
C THR A 272 -17.09 16.80 -6.96
N TYR A 273 -18.39 16.52 -6.89
CA TYR A 273 -19.21 16.91 -5.74
C TYR A 273 -18.73 16.26 -4.44
N GLU A 274 -18.26 15.01 -4.50
CA GLU A 274 -17.70 14.28 -3.38
C GLU A 274 -16.43 14.98 -2.85
N GLN A 275 -15.56 15.47 -3.74
CA GLN A 275 -14.36 16.22 -3.34
C GLN A 275 -14.74 17.52 -2.63
N GLN A 276 -15.78 18.22 -3.10
CA GLN A 276 -16.26 19.46 -2.47
C GLN A 276 -16.82 19.21 -1.06
N GLN A 277 -17.62 18.16 -0.89
CA GLN A 277 -18.11 17.75 0.43
C GLN A 277 -16.97 17.31 1.35
N TRP A 278 -15.99 16.60 0.82
CA TRP A 278 -14.83 16.16 1.58
C TRP A 278 -13.97 17.35 2.02
N ALA A 279 -13.75 18.33 1.15
CA ALA A 279 -13.04 19.56 1.49
C ALA A 279 -13.72 20.33 2.62
N ALA A 280 -15.05 20.38 2.66
CA ALA A 280 -15.79 20.98 3.78
C ALA A 280 -15.55 20.22 5.10
N LYS A 281 -15.56 18.87 5.06
CA LYS A 281 -15.25 18.04 6.26
C LYS A 281 -13.82 18.25 6.75
N VAL A 282 -12.85 18.30 5.83
CA VAL A 282 -11.44 18.55 6.14
C VAL A 282 -11.26 19.96 6.72
N ALA A 283 -11.94 20.98 6.18
CA ALA A 283 -11.91 22.33 6.71
C ALA A 283 -12.43 22.40 8.15
N GLU A 284 -13.58 21.77 8.43
CA GLU A 284 -14.15 21.67 9.78
C GLU A 284 -13.21 20.91 10.73
N PHE A 285 -12.54 19.85 10.27
CA PHE A 285 -11.59 19.09 11.08
C PHE A 285 -10.30 19.87 11.41
N LEU A 286 -9.82 20.70 10.47
CA LEU A 286 -8.66 21.55 10.69
C LEU A 286 -8.95 22.71 11.64
N LYS A 287 -10.12 23.35 11.50
CA LYS A 287 -10.50 24.52 12.28
C LYS A 287 -12.02 24.55 12.56
N PRO A 288 -12.47 23.82 13.60
CA PRO A 288 -13.90 23.69 13.91
C PRO A 288 -14.59 25.02 14.20
N GLY A 289 -15.84 25.16 13.73
CA GLY A 289 -16.70 26.32 14.02
C GLY A 289 -16.32 27.63 13.31
N VAL A 290 -15.36 27.62 12.38
CA VAL A 290 -15.00 28.80 11.57
C VAL A 290 -15.83 28.85 10.29
N ALA A 291 -16.34 30.04 9.95
CA ALA A 291 -17.08 30.24 8.71
C ALA A 291 -16.18 30.03 7.48
N VAL A 292 -16.52 29.04 6.66
CA VAL A 292 -15.80 28.70 5.44
C VAL A 292 -16.37 29.47 4.25
N LYS A 293 -15.49 30.18 3.51
CA LYS A 293 -15.85 30.90 2.28
C LYS A 293 -15.65 30.01 1.07
N HIS A 294 -16.74 29.66 0.39
CA HIS A 294 -16.67 28.87 -0.83
C HIS A 294 -16.28 29.72 -2.03
N CYS A 295 -15.33 29.25 -2.82
CA CYS A 295 -14.83 29.90 -4.03
C CYS A 295 -14.84 28.87 -5.16
N LYS A 296 -15.52 29.19 -6.27
CA LYS A 296 -15.36 28.43 -7.50
C LYS A 296 -14.16 28.99 -8.27
N GLU A 297 -13.50 28.13 -9.04
CA GLU A 297 -12.45 28.57 -9.95
C GLU A 297 -12.93 29.72 -10.84
N GLY A 298 -12.16 30.81 -10.85
CA GLY A 298 -12.48 32.05 -11.56
C GLY A 298 -13.32 33.07 -10.78
N THR A 299 -13.82 32.73 -9.58
CA THR A 299 -14.61 33.63 -8.73
C THR A 299 -13.88 34.02 -7.43
N GLU A 300 -12.56 33.89 -7.39
CA GLU A 300 -11.79 34.05 -6.17
C GLU A 300 -11.65 35.53 -5.79
N SER A 301 -11.76 35.81 -4.49
CA SER A 301 -11.59 37.16 -3.95
C SER A 301 -10.13 37.64 -3.98
N SER A 302 -9.91 38.94 -3.90
CA SER A 302 -8.57 39.51 -3.73
C SER A 302 -7.85 38.99 -2.48
N GLY A 303 -8.59 38.76 -1.40
CA GLY A 303 -8.04 38.18 -0.16
C GLY A 303 -7.53 36.74 -0.34
N PHE A 304 -8.19 35.95 -1.18
CA PHE A 304 -7.73 34.60 -1.53
C PHE A 304 -6.39 34.66 -2.28
N TRP A 305 -6.32 35.49 -3.33
CA TRP A 305 -5.08 35.62 -4.10
C TRP A 305 -3.95 36.25 -3.31
N PHE A 306 -4.24 37.20 -2.42
CA PHE A 306 -3.25 37.79 -1.53
C PHE A 306 -2.60 36.74 -0.62
N ALA A 307 -3.40 35.85 -0.04
CA ALA A 307 -2.90 34.76 0.80
C ALA A 307 -2.04 33.72 0.05
N LEU A 308 -2.18 33.61 -1.28
CA LEU A 308 -1.34 32.76 -2.13
C LEU A 308 -0.10 33.46 -2.72
N GLY A 309 0.18 34.69 -2.30
CA GLY A 309 1.29 35.48 -2.85
C GLY A 309 0.99 36.06 -4.25
N GLY A 310 -0.28 36.17 -4.61
CA GLY A 310 -0.74 36.71 -5.89
C GLY A 310 -1.27 35.65 -6.85
N LYS A 311 -1.99 36.10 -7.88
CA LYS A 311 -2.56 35.22 -8.92
C LYS A 311 -1.47 34.83 -9.93
N GLN A 312 -1.32 33.54 -10.16
CA GLN A 312 -0.42 32.97 -11.17
C GLN A 312 -1.14 31.87 -11.95
N SER A 313 -0.58 31.47 -13.09
CA SER A 313 -1.06 30.31 -13.86
C SER A 313 -0.72 29.01 -13.14
N TYR A 314 -1.62 28.05 -13.18
CA TYR A 314 -1.45 26.71 -12.62
C TYR A 314 -1.84 25.63 -13.63
N THR A 315 -1.54 24.36 -13.31
CA THR A 315 -1.61 23.27 -14.28
C THR A 315 -3.02 22.69 -14.41
N ASN A 316 -3.43 22.34 -15.63
CA ASN A 316 -4.63 21.56 -15.93
C ASN A 316 -4.31 20.10 -16.30
N LYS A 317 -3.12 19.61 -15.93
CA LYS A 317 -2.66 18.28 -16.33
C LYS A 317 -2.72 17.33 -15.14
N ASN A 318 -3.19 16.12 -15.38
CA ASN A 318 -3.03 15.00 -14.47
C ASN A 318 -1.55 14.81 -14.13
N ALA A 319 -1.23 14.69 -12.84
CA ALA A 319 -0.09 13.86 -12.49
C ALA A 319 -0.51 12.41 -12.81
N PRO A 320 0.20 11.67 -13.67
CA PRO A 320 -0.06 10.25 -13.83
C PRO A 320 0.13 9.59 -12.47
N GLN A 321 -0.93 8.98 -11.92
CA GLN A 321 -0.75 7.95 -10.91
C GLN A 321 -0.34 6.70 -11.67
N ASP A 322 0.95 6.53 -11.90
CA ASP A 322 1.52 5.27 -12.39
C ASP A 322 1.45 4.25 -11.24
N ILE A 323 0.25 3.75 -10.97
CA ILE A 323 0.08 2.55 -10.15
C ILE A 323 0.31 1.37 -11.09
N ILE A 324 1.58 1.00 -11.23
CA ILE A 324 1.95 -0.25 -11.89
C ILE A 324 1.60 -1.38 -10.90
N THR A 325 0.40 -1.94 -11.04
CA THR A 325 -0.04 -3.11 -10.26
C THR A 325 0.62 -4.36 -10.81
N ARG A 326 1.79 -4.73 -10.26
CA ARG A 326 2.46 -5.99 -10.60
C ARG A 326 1.76 -7.18 -9.94
N GLU A 327 1.91 -8.36 -10.56
CA GLU A 327 1.49 -9.61 -9.94
C GLU A 327 2.30 -9.84 -8.64
N PRO A 328 1.67 -10.36 -7.58
CA PRO A 328 2.39 -10.64 -6.33
C PRO A 328 3.32 -11.85 -6.51
N HIS A 329 4.47 -11.80 -5.86
CA HIS A 329 5.49 -12.85 -5.90
C HIS A 329 5.83 -13.33 -4.49
N LEU A 330 5.90 -14.64 -4.29
CA LEU A 330 6.33 -15.26 -3.04
C LEU A 330 7.77 -15.76 -3.17
N TYR A 331 8.60 -15.50 -2.15
CA TYR A 331 9.99 -15.92 -2.13
C TYR A 331 10.33 -16.62 -0.81
N ALA A 332 11.10 -17.70 -0.94
CA ALA A 332 11.98 -18.17 0.12
C ALA A 332 13.31 -17.40 0.05
N PHE A 333 14.02 -17.28 1.16
CA PHE A 333 15.32 -16.62 1.19
C PHE A 333 16.39 -17.43 1.92
N SER A 334 17.65 -17.12 1.63
CA SER A 334 18.81 -17.61 2.34
C SER A 334 19.90 -16.53 2.39
N PHE A 335 20.91 -16.72 3.23
CA PHE A 335 22.06 -15.83 3.30
C PHE A 335 23.31 -16.54 2.80
N LYS A 336 24.00 -15.93 1.82
CA LYS A 336 25.30 -16.38 1.33
C LYS A 336 26.29 -15.23 1.42
N ASN A 337 27.35 -15.40 2.22
CA ASN A 337 28.36 -14.36 2.49
C ASN A 337 27.75 -13.04 3.00
N GLY A 338 26.69 -13.12 3.82
CA GLY A 338 25.99 -11.95 4.36
C GLY A 338 25.00 -11.28 3.40
N LEU A 339 24.99 -11.65 2.11
CA LEU A 339 24.04 -11.17 1.12
C LEU A 339 22.78 -12.05 1.10
N ILE A 340 21.63 -11.41 0.93
CA ILE A 340 20.36 -12.11 0.76
C ILE A 340 20.29 -12.75 -0.64
N GLN A 341 19.86 -14.00 -0.70
CA GLN A 341 19.52 -14.69 -1.93
C GLN A 341 18.06 -15.12 -1.83
N VAL A 342 17.25 -14.75 -2.84
CA VAL A 342 15.83 -15.10 -2.89
C VAL A 342 15.56 -16.15 -3.97
N THR A 343 14.66 -17.07 -3.67
CA THR A 343 14.16 -18.09 -4.59
C THR A 343 12.66 -17.94 -4.72
N GLU A 344 12.19 -17.64 -5.93
CA GLU A 344 10.77 -17.45 -6.20
C GLU A 344 10.00 -18.78 -6.17
N ILE A 345 8.83 -18.75 -5.52
CA ILE A 345 7.85 -19.83 -5.48
C ILE A 345 6.70 -19.44 -6.39
N PHE A 346 6.60 -20.14 -7.51
CA PHE A 346 5.64 -19.87 -8.57
C PHE A 346 4.31 -20.56 -8.28
N ASN A 347 3.19 -19.92 -8.67
CA ASN A 347 1.84 -20.44 -8.45
C ASN A 347 1.58 -20.82 -6.98
N PHE A 348 2.07 -19.97 -6.08
CA PHE A 348 2.04 -20.24 -4.65
C PHE A 348 0.60 -20.35 -4.11
N SER A 349 0.49 -21.08 -3.02
CA SER A 349 -0.73 -21.35 -2.29
C SER A 349 -0.48 -21.23 -0.79
N GLN A 350 -1.53 -21.35 0.03
CA GLN A 350 -1.38 -21.34 1.49
C GLN A 350 -0.46 -22.48 1.98
N ASP A 351 -0.39 -23.61 1.26
CA ASP A 351 0.42 -24.76 1.65
C ASP A 351 1.93 -24.53 1.47
N ASP A 352 2.33 -23.48 0.76
CA ASP A 352 3.73 -23.08 0.59
C ASP A 352 4.24 -22.23 1.76
N LEU A 353 3.36 -21.80 2.67
CA LEU A 353 3.72 -21.11 3.92
C LEU A 353 4.13 -22.13 4.99
N LEU A 354 5.40 -22.56 4.93
CA LEU A 354 5.95 -23.57 5.83
C LEU A 354 6.14 -23.03 7.25
N THR A 355 5.59 -23.71 8.25
CA THR A 355 5.55 -23.25 9.65
C THR A 355 6.93 -23.10 10.30
N GLU A 356 7.95 -23.74 9.73
CA GLU A 356 9.35 -23.65 10.15
C GLU A 356 10.12 -22.47 9.54
N ASP A 357 9.54 -21.81 8.54
CA ASP A 357 10.23 -20.83 7.70
C ASP A 357 9.68 -19.41 7.84
N MET A 358 10.44 -18.45 7.30
CA MET A 358 9.99 -17.09 7.04
C MET A 358 9.95 -16.88 5.53
N MET A 359 8.87 -16.27 5.04
CA MET A 359 8.61 -16.10 3.61
C MET A 359 8.41 -14.62 3.29
N ILE A 360 8.81 -14.21 2.08
CA ILE A 360 8.66 -12.84 1.60
C ILE A 360 7.57 -12.82 0.53
N LEU A 361 6.49 -12.09 0.76
CA LEU A 361 5.48 -11.80 -0.26
C LEU A 361 5.66 -10.35 -0.71
N ASP A 362 6.01 -10.15 -1.97
CA ASP A 362 6.14 -8.84 -2.61
C ASP A 362 4.95 -8.59 -3.54
N THR A 363 4.16 -7.56 -3.25
CA THR A 363 3.02 -7.12 -4.07
C THR A 363 3.37 -5.91 -4.94
N HIS A 364 4.64 -5.52 -4.96
CA HIS A 364 5.22 -4.28 -5.51
C HIS A 364 4.75 -3.00 -4.80
N GLY A 365 3.50 -2.97 -4.34
CA GLY A 365 2.98 -1.89 -3.49
C GLY A 365 3.39 -2.05 -2.03
N GLU A 366 3.47 -3.28 -1.53
CA GLU A 366 3.75 -3.62 -0.13
C GLU A 366 4.59 -4.90 -0.06
N VAL A 367 5.45 -5.02 0.95
CA VAL A 367 6.25 -6.23 1.21
C VAL A 367 5.85 -6.82 2.56
N PHE A 368 5.56 -8.12 2.57
CA PHE A 368 5.21 -8.85 3.78
C PHE A 368 6.27 -9.90 4.09
N ILE A 369 6.65 -9.97 5.36
CA ILE A 369 7.46 -11.04 5.92
C ILE A 369 6.52 -11.91 6.76
N TRP A 370 6.09 -13.02 6.17
CA TRP A 370 5.31 -14.03 6.88
C TRP A 370 6.24 -14.90 7.71
N ILE A 371 5.85 -15.19 8.95
CA ILE A 371 6.70 -15.82 9.96
C ILE A 371 5.98 -17.05 10.51
N GLY A 372 6.53 -18.22 10.20
CA GLY A 372 6.05 -19.48 10.74
C GLY A 372 6.11 -19.56 12.27
N GLN A 373 5.15 -20.26 12.86
CA GLN A 373 5.04 -20.40 14.31
C GLN A 373 6.22 -21.19 14.91
N CYS A 374 6.82 -22.12 14.14
CA CYS A 374 7.95 -22.96 14.55
C CYS A 374 9.31 -22.30 14.32
N VAL A 375 9.37 -21.09 13.72
CA VAL A 375 10.60 -20.29 13.64
C VAL A 375 11.08 -19.93 15.06
N GLU A 376 12.38 -20.02 15.31
CA GLU A 376 12.96 -19.67 16.61
C GLU A 376 12.73 -18.20 16.98
N SER A 377 12.42 -17.94 18.26
CA SER A 377 12.08 -16.58 18.73
C SER A 377 13.13 -15.52 18.42
N LYS A 378 14.43 -15.89 18.40
CA LYS A 378 15.52 -14.96 18.04
C LYS A 378 15.51 -14.61 16.55
N GLU A 379 15.19 -15.56 15.69
CA GLU A 379 15.10 -15.34 14.24
C GLU A 379 13.87 -14.50 13.88
N LYS A 380 12.73 -14.72 14.57
CA LYS A 380 11.51 -13.90 14.40
C LYS A 380 11.75 -12.40 14.59
N GLN A 381 12.71 -12.01 15.43
CA GLN A 381 13.05 -10.60 15.64
C GLN A 381 13.70 -9.97 14.40
N LYS A 382 14.43 -10.75 13.59
CA LYS A 382 15.15 -10.28 12.40
C LYS A 382 14.28 -10.04 11.17
N ALA A 383 12.96 -10.28 11.26
CA ALA A 383 12.07 -10.23 10.10
C ALA A 383 12.14 -8.90 9.33
N PHE A 384 12.18 -7.77 10.03
CA PHE A 384 12.29 -6.47 9.38
C PHE A 384 13.68 -6.21 8.79
N ASP A 385 14.74 -6.69 9.41
CA ASP A 385 16.08 -6.61 8.83
C ASP A 385 16.16 -7.43 7.53
N ILE A 386 15.56 -8.62 7.52
CA ILE A 386 15.44 -9.46 6.33
C ILE A 386 14.64 -8.75 5.24
N GLY A 387 13.47 -8.21 5.59
CA GLY A 387 12.62 -7.48 4.66
C GLY A 387 13.27 -6.22 4.11
N GLN A 388 14.03 -5.49 4.93
CA GLN A 388 14.79 -4.32 4.49
C GLN A 388 15.88 -4.71 3.49
N LYS A 389 16.65 -5.78 3.76
CA LYS A 389 17.64 -6.30 2.80
C LYS A 389 17.00 -6.76 1.49
N TYR A 390 15.79 -7.33 1.55
CA TYR A 390 15.04 -7.67 0.35
C TYR A 390 14.64 -6.42 -0.44
N VAL A 391 14.08 -5.40 0.21
CA VAL A 391 13.69 -4.15 -0.44
C VAL A 391 14.90 -3.48 -1.10
N GLU A 392 16.06 -3.46 -0.44
CA GLU A 392 17.31 -2.95 -1.03
C GLU A 392 17.74 -3.77 -2.26
N HIS A 393 17.63 -5.09 -2.19
CA HIS A 393 17.93 -5.97 -3.32
C HIS A 393 16.96 -5.73 -4.50
N ALA A 394 15.64 -5.77 -4.24
CA ALA A 394 14.58 -5.57 -5.23
C ALA A 394 14.60 -4.17 -5.85
N ASN A 395 14.95 -3.14 -5.09
CA ASN A 395 15.16 -1.79 -5.61
C ASN A 395 16.24 -1.75 -6.70
N SER A 396 17.30 -2.55 -6.55
CA SER A 396 18.41 -2.57 -7.52
C SER A 396 18.12 -3.34 -8.81
N ILE A 397 17.10 -4.19 -8.84
CA ILE A 397 16.82 -5.11 -9.96
C ILE A 397 15.46 -4.89 -10.63
N ASP A 398 14.44 -4.46 -9.87
CA ASP A 398 13.04 -4.44 -10.29
C ASP A 398 12.33 -3.11 -9.99
N ASP A 399 13.10 -2.07 -9.61
CA ASP A 399 12.63 -0.70 -9.30
C ASP A 399 11.63 -0.60 -8.14
N LEU A 400 11.63 -1.57 -7.22
CA LEU A 400 10.83 -1.49 -6.00
C LEU A 400 11.22 -0.25 -5.18
N SER A 401 10.25 0.50 -4.67
CA SER A 401 10.55 1.71 -3.88
C SER A 401 11.29 1.37 -2.58
N PRO A 402 12.36 2.10 -2.20
CA PRO A 402 13.03 1.89 -0.91
C PRO A 402 12.12 2.23 0.29
N TYR A 403 11.03 2.96 0.03
CA TYR A 403 10.01 3.33 1.00
C TYR A 403 8.77 2.44 0.93
N ALA A 404 8.85 1.28 0.26
CA ALA A 404 7.76 0.31 0.26
C ALA A 404 7.35 -0.03 1.71
N PRO A 405 6.04 -0.02 2.03
CA PRO A 405 5.55 -0.50 3.31
C PRO A 405 6.03 -1.92 3.58
N LEU A 406 6.48 -2.14 4.81
CA LEU A 406 7.01 -3.44 5.23
C LEU A 406 6.18 -3.98 6.39
N TYR A 407 5.66 -5.20 6.23
CA TYR A 407 4.81 -5.86 7.20
C TYR A 407 5.47 -7.10 7.79
N LYS A 408 5.30 -7.29 9.09
CA LYS A 408 5.60 -8.52 9.82
C LYS A 408 4.28 -9.20 10.12
N VAL A 409 4.10 -10.41 9.59
CA VAL A 409 2.87 -11.19 9.71
C VAL A 409 3.21 -12.52 10.38
N MET A 410 2.60 -12.80 11.53
CA MET A 410 2.79 -14.06 12.24
C MET A 410 1.78 -15.10 11.77
N GLU A 411 2.21 -16.35 11.63
CA GLU A 411 1.33 -17.48 11.38
C GLU A 411 0.17 -17.51 12.39
N GLY A 412 -1.06 -17.69 11.89
CA GLY A 412 -2.30 -17.68 12.68
C GLY A 412 -2.84 -16.29 13.03
N ASN A 413 -2.13 -15.23 12.63
CA ASN A 413 -2.56 -13.83 12.78
C ASN A 413 -2.49 -13.07 11.44
N GLU A 414 -2.73 -13.77 10.33
CA GLU A 414 -2.73 -13.19 8.99
C GLU A 414 -3.96 -12.29 8.77
N PRO A 415 -3.74 -11.00 8.44
CA PRO A 415 -4.83 -10.07 8.22
C PRO A 415 -5.53 -10.33 6.88
N CYS A 416 -6.75 -9.80 6.71
CA CYS A 416 -7.55 -9.96 5.50
C CYS A 416 -6.82 -9.49 4.21
N PHE A 417 -6.11 -8.36 4.28
CA PHE A 417 -5.33 -7.82 3.16
C PHE A 417 -4.08 -8.65 2.80
N PHE A 418 -3.61 -9.55 3.67
CA PHE A 418 -2.57 -10.53 3.32
C PHE A 418 -3.19 -11.79 2.68
N LYS A 419 -4.28 -12.28 3.28
CA LYS A 419 -4.93 -13.53 2.86
C LYS A 419 -5.48 -13.47 1.44
N THR A 420 -5.81 -12.27 0.94
CA THR A 420 -6.33 -12.05 -0.42
C THR A 420 -5.40 -12.54 -1.54
N TYR A 421 -4.10 -12.69 -1.28
CA TYR A 421 -3.12 -13.16 -2.27
C TYR A 421 -3.05 -14.68 -2.37
N PHE A 422 -3.76 -15.41 -1.52
CA PHE A 422 -3.75 -16.87 -1.45
C PHE A 422 -5.17 -17.41 -1.62
N SER A 423 -5.27 -18.65 -2.12
CA SER A 423 -6.50 -19.44 -1.96
C SER A 423 -6.62 -19.89 -0.50
N TRP A 424 -7.09 -18.99 0.36
CA TRP A 424 -7.02 -19.15 1.82
C TRP A 424 -8.13 -20.05 2.38
N ASP A 425 -7.73 -21.03 3.19
CA ASP A 425 -8.60 -21.90 3.97
C ASP A 425 -8.34 -21.71 5.47
N ASN A 426 -9.34 -21.18 6.18
CA ASN A 426 -9.25 -20.93 7.62
C ASN A 426 -9.13 -22.23 8.44
N THR A 427 -9.60 -23.36 7.94
CA THR A 427 -9.56 -24.63 8.67
C THR A 427 -8.12 -25.16 8.82
N LYS A 428 -7.26 -24.89 7.83
CA LYS A 428 -5.82 -25.25 7.87
C LYS A 428 -5.06 -24.53 8.98
N SER A 429 -5.52 -23.34 9.36
CA SER A 429 -4.90 -22.54 10.42
C SER A 429 -5.17 -23.09 11.83
N LEU A 430 -6.12 -24.01 11.99
CA LEU A 430 -6.45 -24.65 13.28
C LEU A 430 -5.57 -25.87 13.59
N VAL A 431 -4.84 -26.39 12.59
CA VAL A 431 -4.01 -27.58 12.74
C VAL A 431 -2.65 -27.18 13.32
N HIS A 432 -2.31 -27.78 14.47
CA HIS A 432 -1.05 -27.52 15.17
C HIS A 432 0.02 -28.53 14.76
N GLY A 433 1.29 -28.16 14.93
CA GLY A 433 2.43 -29.00 14.60
C GLY A 433 3.28 -28.45 13.45
N ASN A 434 4.32 -29.21 13.12
CA ASN A 434 5.24 -28.92 12.02
C ASN A 434 4.54 -29.13 10.65
N SER A 435 5.10 -28.63 9.55
CA SER A 435 4.46 -28.65 8.21
C SER A 435 4.10 -30.08 7.77
N PHE A 436 4.95 -31.06 8.10
CA PHE A 436 4.69 -32.47 7.82
C PHE A 436 3.49 -32.99 8.61
N GLN A 437 3.43 -32.71 9.92
CA GLN A 437 2.32 -33.10 10.80
C GLN A 437 1.01 -32.47 10.32
N LYS A 438 1.00 -31.18 9.98
CA LYS A 438 -0.19 -30.50 9.47
C LYS A 438 -0.72 -31.17 8.20
N LYS A 439 0.17 -31.46 7.25
CA LYS A 439 -0.18 -32.14 5.99
C LYS A 439 -0.69 -33.56 6.23
N LEU A 440 -0.08 -34.29 7.18
CA LEU A 440 -0.53 -35.62 7.57
C LEU A 440 -1.94 -35.60 8.18
N SER A 441 -2.23 -34.63 9.06
CA SER A 441 -3.55 -34.49 9.69
C SER A 441 -4.66 -34.17 8.68
N LEU A 442 -4.35 -33.39 7.63
CA LEU A 442 -5.29 -33.12 6.54
C LEU A 442 -5.57 -34.36 5.69
N LEU A 443 -4.58 -35.22 5.47
CA LEU A 443 -4.71 -36.45 4.67
C LEU A 443 -5.47 -37.56 5.41
N PHE A 444 -5.22 -37.74 6.71
CA PHE A 444 -5.76 -38.86 7.49
C PHE A 444 -6.89 -38.48 8.46
N GLY A 445 -7.24 -37.19 8.52
CA GLY A 445 -8.18 -36.64 9.49
C GLY A 445 -7.59 -36.49 10.89
N LEU A 446 -8.14 -35.58 11.69
CA LEU A 446 -7.67 -35.20 13.05
C LEU A 446 -7.63 -36.34 14.09
N ARG A 447 -7.95 -37.60 13.72
CA ARG A 447 -8.06 -38.74 14.64
C ARG A 447 -6.76 -39.51 14.89
N TRP A 448 -5.67 -39.21 14.18
CA TRP A 448 -4.43 -40.02 14.24
C TRP A 448 -3.21 -39.32 14.86
N CYS A 449 -3.40 -38.15 15.48
CA CYS A 449 -2.33 -37.47 16.21
C CYS A 449 -2.64 -37.49 17.72
N ILE A 450 -2.36 -38.62 18.37
CA ILE A 450 -2.16 -38.72 19.83
C ILE A 450 -0.78 -39.35 20.04
#